data_AF-A0A814NNX6-F1
#
_entry.id   AF-A0A814NNX6-F1
#
_cell.length_a   1.000
_cell.length_b   1.000
_cell.length_c   1.000
_cell.angle_alpha   90.00
_cell.angle_beta   90.00
_cell.angle_gamma   90.00
#
_symmetry.space_group_name_H-M   'P 1'
#
loop_
_entity.id
_entity.type
_entity.pdbx_description
1 polymer ?
#
loop_
_entity_poly.entity_id
_entity_poly.type
_entity_poly.pdbx_seq_one_letter_code
_entity_poly.pdbx_strand_id
1 'polypeptide(L)'
;MSPPAAKTLTKSTSDRQTPDENGLSTDKNPPVTTSLLNKIEKVVVHPLVLLSVVDHFNRMGKIGNSQRVVGVLLGSLTNKILDVSNSFALPFDEEEKEKDVWFLDHEYLENMYTMFRKVNARERIVGWYHTGPKLHRNDISINELIREYHPDSVLVIVDAKPKDLGLPTEAYIAVEEIHDDGSPASKTFEHLPSEIGAEEAEEVGVEHLLRDIRNATVGTLSQRITNQLMGLKGLTKSLYDVRAYLDKLLANKLPLNHQILSHIQDIFNLLPDVTQQDLIKSIYVKTNDEMLLVYLSSLIRSIIALHNLIMNKIQNSDAEKADSTTSNTTTTTTAAAEKKAEKGIGDKSTTNNNSS
;
A
#
# COMPACT_ATOMS: atom_id res chain seq x y z
N MET A 1 -23.10 79.44 19.40
CA MET A 1 -23.24 80.62 18.54
C MET A 1 -22.20 80.52 17.44
N SER A 2 -22.64 80.52 16.19
CA SER A 2 -21.78 80.62 14.98
C SER A 2 -21.66 82.10 14.57
N PRO A 3 -20.93 82.49 13.50
CA PRO A 3 -19.64 82.04 12.96
C PRO A 3 -18.71 83.32 12.92
N PRO A 4 -18.09 83.86 11.84
CA PRO A 4 -17.59 83.31 10.56
C PRO A 4 -16.21 83.84 10.04
N ALA A 5 -15.76 83.25 8.92
CA ALA A 5 -15.09 83.91 7.76
C ALA A 5 -13.67 84.54 7.92
N ALA A 6 -12.89 84.77 6.85
CA ALA A 6 -12.71 84.17 5.52
C ALA A 6 -11.55 84.90 4.78
N LYS A 7 -11.05 84.35 3.64
CA LYS A 7 -10.33 85.08 2.54
C LYS A 7 -8.89 85.58 2.88
N THR A 8 -7.91 85.72 1.96
CA THR A 8 -7.82 85.60 0.48
C THR A 8 -6.36 85.25 0.02
N LEU A 9 -6.25 84.71 -1.20
CA LEU A 9 -5.08 84.44 -2.07
C LEU A 9 -3.92 85.50 -2.11
N THR A 10 -2.70 85.01 -2.39
CA THR A 10 -1.85 85.36 -3.58
C THR A 10 -0.86 84.21 -3.84
N LYS A 11 -0.82 83.59 -5.04
CA LYS A 11 0.16 83.76 -6.16
C LYS A 11 1.65 83.59 -5.74
N SER A 12 2.53 82.86 -6.46
CA SER A 12 2.47 82.32 -7.83
C SER A 12 3.48 81.18 -8.11
N THR A 13 3.38 80.61 -9.33
CA THR A 13 4.44 79.98 -10.15
C THR A 13 5.07 78.64 -9.71
N SER A 14 4.72 77.63 -10.52
CA SER A 14 5.47 76.42 -10.88
C SER A 14 7.01 76.52 -10.83
N ASP A 15 7.67 75.46 -10.35
CA ASP A 15 8.15 74.42 -11.28
C ASP A 15 8.39 73.05 -10.62
N ARG A 16 8.38 71.99 -11.45
CA ARG A 16 8.61 70.59 -11.04
C ARG A 16 10.11 70.28 -10.99
N GLN A 17 10.61 69.77 -9.86
CA GLN A 17 11.54 68.62 -9.85
C GLN A 17 11.65 67.98 -8.46
N THR A 18 11.96 66.68 -8.46
CA THR A 18 11.93 65.75 -7.32
C THR A 18 13.18 65.80 -6.45
N PRO A 19 13.07 65.58 -5.13
CA PRO A 19 14.19 65.17 -4.28
C PRO A 19 14.02 63.75 -3.73
N ASP A 20 14.93 62.87 -4.12
CA ASP A 20 15.60 61.81 -3.34
C ASP A 20 14.93 61.30 -2.05
N GLU A 21 14.32 60.11 -2.11
CA GLU A 21 14.08 59.27 -0.93
C GLU A 21 15.33 58.45 -0.59
N ASN A 22 15.84 58.59 0.63
CA ASN A 22 16.89 57.71 1.16
C ASN A 22 16.68 57.51 2.67
N GLY A 23 16.56 56.25 3.11
CA GLY A 23 16.83 55.86 4.49
C GLY A 23 15.68 55.36 5.36
N LEU A 24 15.05 54.24 5.00
CA LEU A 24 14.64 53.23 6.00
C LEU A 24 14.48 51.83 5.39
N SER A 25 15.59 51.08 5.30
CA SER A 25 15.55 49.66 4.91
C SER A 25 15.12 48.79 6.10
N THR A 26 13.86 48.37 6.10
CA THR A 26 13.29 47.42 7.09
C THR A 26 13.88 46.02 6.96
N ASP A 27 13.81 45.25 8.04
CA ASP A 27 14.38 43.91 8.20
C ASP A 27 14.10 42.95 7.03
N LYS A 28 15.17 42.33 6.52
CA LYS A 28 15.10 41.17 5.63
C LYS A 28 15.17 39.87 6.43
N ASN A 29 14.05 39.48 7.04
CA ASN A 29 13.84 38.06 7.34
C ASN A 29 13.57 37.33 6.00
N PRO A 30 14.25 36.21 5.70
CA PRO A 30 13.91 35.40 4.53
C PRO A 30 12.54 34.74 4.72
N PRO A 31 11.77 34.48 3.64
CA PRO A 31 10.42 33.93 3.75
C PRO A 31 10.45 32.45 4.13
N VAL A 32 10.00 32.15 5.35
CA VAL A 32 9.88 30.77 5.90
C VAL A 32 8.73 29.97 5.24
N THR A 33 7.98 30.57 4.31
CA THR A 33 6.71 30.05 3.79
C THR A 33 6.82 29.02 2.67
N THR A 34 8.00 28.79 2.08
CA THR A 34 8.15 27.91 0.89
C THR A 34 8.23 26.41 1.23
N SER A 35 8.61 26.04 2.46
CA SER A 35 8.83 24.65 2.86
C SER A 35 7.54 23.83 3.09
N LEU A 36 6.39 24.49 3.29
CA LEU A 36 5.13 23.81 3.63
C LEU A 36 4.36 23.24 2.43
N LEU A 37 4.72 23.62 1.20
CA LEU A 37 3.99 23.20 -0.01
C LEU A 37 4.34 21.79 -0.51
N ASN A 38 5.52 21.28 -0.14
CA ASN A 38 6.08 20.01 -0.64
C ASN A 38 6.20 18.90 0.40
N LYS A 39 5.56 19.00 1.59
CA LYS A 39 5.60 17.90 2.56
C LYS A 39 5.00 16.63 1.92
N ILE A 40 5.80 15.57 1.84
CA ILE A 40 5.40 14.25 1.35
C ILE A 40 4.38 13.70 2.35
N GLU A 41 3.18 13.37 1.86
CA GLU A 41 2.08 12.88 2.72
C GLU A 41 2.06 11.36 2.81
N LYS A 42 2.61 10.66 1.80
CA LYS A 42 2.53 9.21 1.66
C LYS A 42 3.65 8.65 0.79
N VAL A 43 4.08 7.43 1.06
CA VAL A 43 5.08 6.70 0.27
C VAL A 43 4.48 5.41 -0.27
N VAL A 44 4.59 5.19 -1.58
CA VAL A 44 4.14 4.00 -2.29
C VAL A 44 5.39 3.22 -2.74
N VAL A 45 5.57 2.00 -2.26
CA VAL A 45 6.73 1.17 -2.58
C VAL A 45 6.31 0.04 -3.51
N HIS A 46 6.93 -0.05 -4.69
CA HIS A 46 6.66 -1.11 -5.66
C HIS A 46 7.22 -2.48 -5.21
N PRO A 47 6.51 -3.61 -5.44
CA PRO A 47 7.02 -4.96 -5.22
C PRO A 47 8.41 -5.23 -5.83
N LEU A 48 8.72 -4.63 -7.00
CA LEU A 48 10.04 -4.73 -7.63
C LEU A 48 11.18 -4.25 -6.71
N VAL A 49 10.96 -3.17 -5.96
CA VAL A 49 11.92 -2.63 -4.99
C VAL A 49 12.13 -3.63 -3.86
N LEU A 50 11.07 -4.19 -3.30
CA LEU A 50 11.16 -5.17 -2.22
C LEU A 50 11.94 -6.42 -2.65
N LEU A 51 11.71 -6.89 -3.87
CA LEU A 51 12.46 -8.02 -4.44
C LEU A 51 13.94 -7.69 -4.65
N SER A 52 14.26 -6.49 -5.16
CA SER A 52 15.64 -6.01 -5.34
C SER A 52 16.40 -5.93 -4.01
N VAL A 53 15.73 -5.41 -2.96
CA VAL A 53 16.28 -5.28 -1.60
C VAL A 53 16.54 -6.65 -0.97
N VAL A 54 15.60 -7.59 -1.10
CA VAL A 54 15.75 -8.96 -0.57
C VAL A 54 16.82 -9.75 -1.33
N ASP A 55 16.92 -9.61 -2.65
CA ASP A 55 18.03 -10.22 -3.40
C ASP A 55 19.38 -9.61 -3.01
N HIS A 56 19.45 -8.27 -2.85
CA HIS A 56 20.66 -7.61 -2.37
C HIS A 56 21.12 -8.14 -1.00
N PHE A 57 20.19 -8.28 -0.05
CA PHE A 57 20.45 -8.89 1.26
C PHE A 57 20.98 -10.34 1.13
N ASN A 58 20.35 -11.15 0.26
CA ASN A 58 20.77 -12.53 0.01
C ASN A 58 22.12 -12.67 -0.72
N ARG A 59 22.52 -11.68 -1.53
CA ARG A 59 23.86 -11.61 -2.15
C ARG A 59 24.92 -11.28 -1.10
N MET A 60 24.69 -10.26 -0.28
CA MET A 60 25.65 -9.83 0.74
C MET A 60 25.82 -10.86 1.85
N GLY A 61 24.74 -11.47 2.32
CA GLY A 61 24.78 -12.53 3.35
C GLY A 61 25.50 -13.83 2.96
N LYS A 62 25.93 -13.98 1.69
CA LYS A 62 26.82 -15.07 1.24
C LYS A 62 28.30 -14.70 1.26
N ILE A 63 28.61 -13.40 1.27
CA ILE A 63 29.96 -12.86 1.03
C ILE A 63 30.54 -12.28 2.32
N GLY A 64 29.71 -11.64 3.15
CA GLY A 64 30.12 -11.03 4.42
C GLY A 64 29.09 -11.22 5.52
N ASN A 65 29.51 -10.94 6.77
CA ASN A 65 28.65 -10.99 7.96
C ASN A 65 27.89 -9.67 8.18
N SER A 66 27.70 -8.88 7.11
CA SER A 66 27.11 -7.55 7.14
C SER A 66 25.66 -7.61 7.62
N GLN A 67 25.42 -7.11 8.83
CA GLN A 67 24.11 -7.16 9.49
C GLN A 67 23.05 -6.28 8.80
N ARG A 68 23.52 -5.32 7.99
CA ARG A 68 22.73 -4.32 7.30
C ARG A 68 23.29 -4.09 5.90
N VAL A 69 22.39 -3.79 4.98
CA VAL A 69 22.66 -3.47 3.58
C VAL A 69 21.97 -2.15 3.25
N VAL A 70 22.62 -1.29 2.47
CA VAL A 70 22.15 0.06 2.10
C VAL A 70 22.02 0.18 0.58
N GLY A 71 21.11 1.01 0.11
CA GLY A 71 21.03 1.37 -1.30
C GLY A 71 20.13 2.57 -1.57
N VAL A 72 20.12 3.03 -2.82
CA VAL A 72 19.40 4.23 -3.25
C VAL A 72 18.02 3.85 -3.77
N LEU A 73 17.03 4.68 -3.46
CA LEU A 73 15.69 4.61 -4.00
C LEU A 73 15.52 5.56 -5.18
N LEU A 74 14.99 5.03 -6.27
CA LEU A 74 14.65 5.74 -7.48
C LEU A 74 13.13 5.77 -7.64
N GLY A 75 12.61 6.94 -8.01
CA GLY A 75 11.17 7.15 -8.09
C GLY A 75 10.79 8.51 -8.65
N SER A 76 9.54 8.89 -8.42
CA SER A 76 8.99 10.19 -8.78
C SER A 76 8.03 10.68 -7.69
N LEU A 77 7.94 12.00 -7.53
CA LEU A 77 7.01 12.64 -6.60
C LEU A 77 5.80 13.16 -7.39
N THR A 78 4.63 12.54 -7.21
CA THR A 78 3.39 12.88 -7.91
C THR A 78 2.35 13.38 -6.89
N ASN A 79 1.93 14.65 -6.97
CA ASN A 79 0.86 15.19 -6.11
C ASN A 79 1.06 14.92 -4.59
N LYS A 80 2.31 15.06 -4.09
CA LYS A 80 2.77 14.75 -2.72
C LYS A 80 2.81 13.27 -2.31
N ILE A 81 2.46 12.35 -3.21
CA ILE A 81 2.66 10.91 -3.06
C ILE A 81 4.01 10.58 -3.67
N LEU A 82 4.88 9.92 -2.90
CA LEU A 82 6.18 9.48 -3.38
C LEU A 82 6.08 8.05 -3.93
N ASP A 83 6.15 7.93 -5.26
CA ASP A 83 6.11 6.65 -5.96
C ASP A 83 7.54 6.12 -6.12
N VAL A 84 7.86 5.05 -5.40
CA VAL A 84 9.18 4.40 -5.38
C VAL A 84 9.15 3.18 -6.30
N SER A 85 9.53 3.39 -7.55
CA SER A 85 9.45 2.38 -8.63
C SER A 85 10.65 1.45 -8.68
N ASN A 86 11.86 1.95 -8.36
CA ASN A 86 13.10 1.22 -8.63
C ASN A 86 14.14 1.48 -7.52
N SER A 87 15.17 0.63 -7.44
CA SER A 87 16.22 0.76 -6.43
C SER A 87 17.49 0.04 -6.85
N PHE A 88 18.63 0.55 -6.42
CA PHE A 88 19.92 -0.11 -6.63
C PHE A 88 20.76 -0.22 -5.37
N ALA A 89 21.61 -1.23 -5.36
CA ALA A 89 22.57 -1.52 -4.29
C ALA A 89 23.68 -0.45 -4.25
N LEU A 90 24.12 -0.04 -3.06
CA LEU A 90 25.42 0.62 -2.90
C LEU A 90 26.38 -0.30 -2.13
N PRO A 91 27.68 -0.32 -2.48
CA PRO A 91 28.72 -0.80 -1.58
C PRO A 91 28.68 0.04 -0.29
N PHE A 92 28.45 -0.63 0.83
CA PHE A 92 28.33 -0.02 2.15
C PHE A 92 28.98 -0.93 3.19
N ASP A 93 29.96 -0.38 3.92
CA ASP A 93 30.64 -1.04 5.03
C ASP A 93 30.49 -0.20 6.30
N GLU A 94 30.19 -0.87 7.42
CA GLU A 94 30.01 -0.28 8.75
C GLU A 94 30.80 -1.12 9.75
N GLU A 95 31.61 -0.49 10.60
CA GLU A 95 32.42 -1.24 11.57
C GLU A 95 31.56 -1.71 12.76
N GLU A 96 31.57 -3.02 13.04
CA GLU A 96 30.74 -3.63 14.08
C GLU A 96 31.06 -3.10 15.50
N LYS A 97 32.29 -2.63 15.72
CA LYS A 97 32.78 -2.09 17.00
C LYS A 97 32.50 -0.60 17.18
N GLU A 98 32.76 0.20 16.14
CA GLU A 98 32.55 1.65 16.13
C GLU A 98 31.53 2.00 15.06
N LYS A 99 30.25 1.90 15.43
CA LYS A 99 29.14 2.13 14.50
C LYS A 99 29.14 3.51 13.86
N ASP A 100 29.67 4.54 14.51
CA ASP A 100 29.75 5.90 13.95
C ASP A 100 30.64 5.95 12.69
N VAL A 101 31.51 4.95 12.44
CA VAL A 101 32.35 4.84 11.24
C VAL A 101 31.69 3.97 10.17
N TRP A 102 31.31 4.60 9.06
CA TRP A 102 30.71 3.96 7.89
C TRP A 102 31.30 4.53 6.59
N PHE A 103 31.28 3.73 5.54
CA PHE A 103 31.77 4.09 4.21
C PHE A 103 30.67 3.89 3.16
N LEU A 104 30.56 4.85 2.24
CA LEU A 104 29.63 4.81 1.11
C LEU A 104 30.35 5.29 -0.15
N ASP A 105 30.21 4.54 -1.25
CA ASP A 105 30.83 4.89 -2.53
C ASP A 105 29.99 5.89 -3.32
N HIS A 106 30.40 7.16 -3.29
CA HIS A 106 29.81 8.26 -4.07
C HIS A 106 30.05 8.14 -5.57
N GLU A 107 31.24 7.67 -6.00
CA GLU A 107 31.58 7.58 -7.41
C GLU A 107 30.71 6.50 -8.07
N TYR A 108 30.47 5.39 -7.37
CA TYR A 108 29.52 4.37 -7.80
C TYR A 108 28.08 4.91 -7.86
N LEU A 109 27.64 5.67 -6.85
CA LEU A 109 26.31 6.30 -6.82
C LEU A 109 26.07 7.19 -8.06
N GLU A 110 26.99 8.12 -8.36
CA GLU A 110 26.84 9.06 -9.47
C GLU A 110 26.92 8.38 -10.84
N ASN A 111 27.82 7.39 -10.99
CA ASN A 111 27.93 6.61 -12.20
C ASN A 111 26.66 5.77 -12.46
N MET A 112 26.16 5.06 -11.45
CA MET A 112 24.91 4.28 -11.57
C MET A 112 23.70 5.17 -11.81
N TYR A 113 23.55 6.27 -11.07
CA TYR A 113 22.46 7.22 -11.30
C TYR A 113 22.49 7.80 -12.73
N THR A 114 23.69 8.11 -13.25
CA THR A 114 23.86 8.55 -14.64
C THR A 114 23.47 7.47 -15.65
N MET A 115 23.67 6.18 -15.36
CA MET A 115 23.20 5.08 -16.21
C MET A 115 21.67 4.94 -16.15
N PHE A 116 21.07 4.90 -14.96
CA PHE A 116 19.61 4.82 -14.81
C PHE A 116 18.90 6.00 -15.48
N ARG A 117 19.40 7.23 -15.27
CA ARG A 117 18.84 8.45 -15.89
C ARG A 117 18.97 8.48 -17.43
N LYS A 118 19.92 7.76 -18.02
CA LYS A 118 20.02 7.56 -19.48
C LYS A 118 18.98 6.59 -20.03
N VAL A 119 18.57 5.59 -19.23
CA VAL A 119 17.53 4.61 -19.60
C VAL A 119 16.14 5.20 -19.36
N ASN A 120 15.90 5.79 -18.18
CA ASN A 120 14.65 6.45 -17.82
C ASN A 120 14.91 7.84 -17.23
N ALA A 121 14.57 8.89 -18.00
CA ALA A 121 14.73 10.27 -17.57
C ALA A 121 13.67 10.77 -16.56
N ARG A 122 12.64 9.94 -16.26
CA ARG A 122 11.60 10.26 -15.26
C ARG A 122 12.03 9.89 -13.85
N GLU A 123 12.78 8.80 -13.70
CA GLU A 123 13.32 8.36 -12.41
C GLU A 123 14.36 9.36 -11.88
N ARG A 124 14.23 9.70 -10.60
CA ARG A 124 15.18 10.52 -9.84
C ARG A 124 15.51 9.84 -8.52
N ILE A 125 16.63 10.22 -7.91
CA ILE A 125 16.92 9.87 -6.52
C ILE A 125 15.85 10.53 -5.65
N VAL A 126 15.12 9.71 -4.89
CA VAL A 126 14.06 10.16 -3.97
C VAL A 126 14.41 9.92 -2.50
N GLY A 127 15.49 9.17 -2.26
CA GLY A 127 15.92 8.80 -0.94
C GLY A 127 16.71 7.50 -0.97
N TRP A 128 16.65 6.74 0.12
CA TRP A 128 17.45 5.54 0.32
C TRP A 128 16.74 4.52 1.19
N TYR A 129 17.23 3.29 1.13
CA TYR A 129 16.74 2.20 1.97
C TYR A 129 17.88 1.58 2.75
N HIS A 130 17.52 0.94 3.87
CA HIS A 130 18.40 -0.02 4.51
C HIS A 130 17.65 -1.25 5.02
N THR A 131 18.31 -2.41 4.98
CA THR A 131 17.78 -3.64 5.57
C THR A 131 18.21 -3.73 7.03
N GLY A 132 17.32 -3.39 7.95
CA GLY A 132 17.65 -3.46 9.38
C GLY A 132 16.39 -3.43 10.24
N PRO A 133 16.31 -4.21 11.34
CA PRO A 133 15.08 -4.32 12.12
C PRO A 133 14.78 -3.08 12.99
N LYS A 134 15.73 -2.13 13.08
CA LYS A 134 15.65 -0.87 13.84
C LYS A 134 16.57 0.19 13.23
N LEU A 135 16.16 1.45 13.36
CA LEU A 135 16.97 2.64 13.10
C LEU A 135 18.22 2.69 14.00
N HIS A 136 19.33 3.17 13.46
CA HIS A 136 20.59 3.44 14.13
C HIS A 136 20.89 4.95 14.14
N ARG A 137 21.77 5.40 15.05
CA ARG A 137 22.17 6.81 15.15
C ARG A 137 22.79 7.34 13.85
N ASN A 138 23.56 6.49 13.17
CA ASN A 138 24.31 6.79 11.93
C ASN A 138 23.41 7.21 10.77
N ASP A 139 22.14 6.80 10.79
CA ASP A 139 21.20 6.95 9.69
C ASP A 139 20.88 8.42 9.44
N ILE A 140 21.06 9.25 10.47
CA ILE A 140 20.96 10.70 10.35
C ILE A 140 22.08 11.30 9.50
N SER A 141 23.31 10.79 9.65
CA SER A 141 24.50 11.22 8.92
C SER A 141 24.47 10.71 7.48
N ILE A 142 24.03 9.46 7.27
CA ILE A 142 23.80 8.89 5.94
C ILE A 142 22.71 9.66 5.20
N ASN A 143 21.61 10.02 5.87
CA ASN A 143 20.55 10.79 5.24
C ASN A 143 20.99 12.23 4.91
N GLU A 144 21.80 12.87 5.75
CA GLU A 144 22.36 14.20 5.46
C GLU A 144 23.25 14.20 4.22
N LEU A 145 24.05 13.16 4.02
CA LEU A 145 24.85 12.95 2.81
C LEU A 145 23.96 12.83 1.55
N ILE A 146 22.89 12.04 1.63
CA ILE A 146 21.98 11.82 0.48
C ILE A 146 21.09 13.06 0.23
N ARG A 147 20.91 13.92 1.25
CA ARG A 147 20.19 15.18 1.13
C ARG A 147 20.85 16.19 0.19
N GLU A 148 22.15 16.07 -0.07
CA GLU A 148 22.85 16.86 -1.09
C GLU A 148 22.32 16.57 -2.51
N TYR A 149 21.92 15.33 -2.79
CA TYR A 149 21.32 14.94 -4.07
C TYR A 149 19.81 15.23 -4.13
N HIS A 150 19.07 15.09 -3.03
CA HIS A 150 17.64 15.40 -2.95
C HIS A 150 17.22 15.99 -1.59
N PRO A 151 16.68 17.22 -1.51
CA PRO A 151 16.44 17.91 -0.24
C PRO A 151 15.40 17.22 0.66
N ASP A 152 14.40 16.56 0.05
CA ASP A 152 13.35 15.79 0.72
C ASP A 152 13.64 14.28 0.65
N SER A 153 14.86 13.87 0.99
CA SER A 153 15.27 12.46 1.03
C SER A 153 14.45 11.66 2.04
N VAL A 154 13.79 10.60 1.56
CA VAL A 154 13.04 9.64 2.40
C VAL A 154 13.89 8.40 2.70
N LEU A 155 13.88 7.98 3.96
CA LEU A 155 14.42 6.69 4.38
C LEU A 155 13.30 5.64 4.38
N VAL A 156 13.50 4.51 3.70
CA VAL A 156 12.62 3.33 3.83
C VAL A 156 13.37 2.19 4.51
N ILE A 157 12.91 1.80 5.69
CA ILE A 157 13.36 0.60 6.37
C ILE A 157 12.59 -0.58 5.80
N VAL A 158 13.31 -1.59 5.28
CA VAL A 158 12.74 -2.82 4.74
C VAL A 158 13.19 -4.00 5.60
N ASP A 159 12.24 -4.77 6.11
CA ASP A 159 12.59 -6.00 6.82
C ASP A 159 12.87 -7.15 5.83
N ALA A 160 14.14 -7.53 5.74
CA ALA A 160 14.57 -8.66 4.91
C ALA A 160 14.13 -10.03 5.46
N LYS A 161 13.64 -10.10 6.71
CA LYS A 161 13.10 -11.32 7.32
C LYS A 161 11.58 -11.19 7.42
N PRO A 162 10.80 -12.05 6.74
CA PRO A 162 9.34 -11.96 6.79
C PRO A 162 8.84 -12.19 8.21
N LYS A 163 8.15 -11.18 8.76
CA LYS A 163 7.38 -11.28 10.00
C LYS A 163 5.93 -11.64 9.66
N ASP A 164 5.27 -12.44 10.50
CA ASP A 164 3.89 -12.89 10.30
C ASP A 164 2.83 -11.77 10.27
N LEU A 165 3.19 -10.51 10.61
CA LEU A 165 2.23 -9.44 10.79
C LEU A 165 2.80 -8.02 10.56
N GLY A 166 2.18 -7.32 9.61
CA GLY A 166 2.45 -5.93 9.24
C GLY A 166 2.89 -5.80 7.78
N LEU A 167 2.95 -4.57 7.28
CA LEU A 167 3.72 -4.25 6.08
C LEU A 167 5.21 -4.35 6.44
N PRO A 168 6.08 -4.91 5.58
CA PRO A 168 7.52 -5.02 5.83
C PRO A 168 8.27 -3.70 5.56
N THR A 169 7.55 -2.61 5.26
CA THR A 169 8.09 -1.29 4.90
C THR A 169 7.69 -0.24 5.93
N GLU A 170 8.67 0.43 6.51
CA GLU A 170 8.49 1.59 7.39
C GLU A 170 9.19 2.79 6.76
N ALA A 171 8.44 3.81 6.34
CA ALA A 171 8.99 5.01 5.72
C ALA A 171 9.18 6.13 6.76
N TYR A 172 10.23 6.93 6.57
CA TYR A 172 10.63 8.01 7.46
C TYR A 172 11.16 9.20 6.68
N ILE A 173 10.88 10.41 7.17
CA ILE A 173 11.45 11.66 6.65
C ILE A 173 12.20 12.39 7.76
N ALA A 174 13.36 12.94 7.46
CA ALA A 174 14.14 13.71 8.43
C ALA A 174 13.56 15.12 8.57
N VAL A 175 13.12 15.46 9.78
CA VAL A 175 12.58 16.77 10.16
C VAL A 175 13.45 17.37 11.26
N GLU A 176 13.61 18.69 11.25
CA GLU A 176 14.33 19.41 12.30
C GLU A 176 13.32 19.79 13.39
N GLU A 177 13.26 18.99 14.46
CA GLU A 177 12.36 19.22 15.60
C GLU A 177 13.04 20.09 16.66
N ILE A 178 12.51 21.31 16.81
CA ILE A 178 12.83 22.20 17.93
C ILE A 178 12.08 21.64 19.15
N HIS A 179 12.83 21.15 20.13
CA HIS A 179 12.26 20.60 21.36
C HIS A 179 11.81 21.75 22.29
N ASP A 180 10.61 21.64 22.85
CA ASP A 180 10.03 22.62 23.80
C ASP A 180 10.82 22.68 25.14
N ASP A 181 11.66 21.66 25.40
CA ASP A 181 12.61 21.58 26.53
C ASP A 181 13.83 22.52 26.38
N GLY A 182 13.87 23.35 25.32
CA GLY A 182 14.94 24.32 25.09
C GLY A 182 16.30 23.70 24.70
N SER A 183 16.33 22.40 24.41
CA SER A 183 17.52 21.72 23.86
C SER A 183 17.76 22.13 22.40
N PRO A 184 19.00 22.02 21.88
CA PRO A 184 19.32 22.37 20.50
C PRO A 184 18.44 21.61 19.51
N ALA A 185 18.06 22.28 18.41
CA ALA A 185 17.28 21.67 17.35
C ALA A 185 17.93 20.36 16.89
N SER A 186 17.23 19.24 17.08
CA SER A 186 17.70 17.93 16.71
C SER A 186 16.94 17.47 15.47
N LYS A 187 17.67 16.94 14.50
CA LYS A 187 17.04 16.19 13.41
C LYS A 187 16.45 14.91 14.00
N THR A 188 15.21 14.61 13.69
CA THR A 188 14.49 13.39 14.06
C THR A 188 13.81 12.82 12.82
N PHE A 189 13.45 11.54 12.88
CA PHE A 189 12.76 10.87 11.78
C PHE A 189 11.27 10.77 12.07
N GLU A 190 10.47 11.58 11.38
CA GLU A 190 9.01 11.50 11.40
C GLU A 190 8.57 10.30 10.54
N HIS A 191 7.67 9.46 11.05
CA HIS A 191 7.15 8.32 10.29
C HIS A 191 6.16 8.78 9.22
N LEU A 192 6.37 8.34 7.97
CA LEU A 192 5.42 8.54 6.87
C LEU A 192 4.60 7.28 6.63
N PRO A 193 3.29 7.41 6.33
CA PRO A 193 2.46 6.25 6.01
C PRO A 193 2.95 5.61 4.70
N SER A 194 3.31 4.33 4.79
CA SER A 194 3.78 3.51 3.69
C SER A 194 2.67 2.58 3.21
N GLU A 195 2.53 2.43 1.89
CA GLU A 195 1.78 1.33 1.28
C GLU A 195 2.58 0.64 0.18
N ILE A 196 2.11 -0.54 -0.23
CA ILE A 196 2.64 -1.26 -1.39
C ILE A 196 1.65 -1.06 -2.54
N GLY A 197 2.08 -0.32 -3.56
CA GLY A 197 1.34 -0.16 -4.82
C GLY A 197 2.05 -0.92 -5.94
N ALA A 198 1.36 -1.19 -7.05
CA ALA A 198 1.94 -1.89 -8.20
C ALA A 198 1.53 -1.20 -9.51
N GLU A 199 2.41 -1.24 -10.50
CA GLU A 199 2.07 -0.91 -11.89
C GLU A 199 1.41 -2.13 -12.57
N GLU A 200 0.61 -1.92 -13.62
CA GLU A 200 -0.13 -2.98 -14.33
C GLU A 200 0.77 -4.17 -14.76
N ALA A 201 1.99 -3.88 -15.21
CA ALA A 201 2.98 -4.90 -15.57
C ALA A 201 3.51 -5.70 -14.36
N GLU A 202 3.66 -5.05 -13.20
CA GLU A 202 4.04 -5.72 -11.94
C GLU A 202 2.89 -6.54 -11.36
N GLU A 203 1.65 -6.04 -11.43
CA GLU A 203 0.46 -6.73 -10.91
C GLU A 203 0.29 -8.10 -11.57
N VAL A 204 0.39 -8.17 -12.91
CA VAL A 204 0.32 -9.44 -13.66
C VAL A 204 1.47 -10.39 -13.27
N GLY A 205 2.68 -9.86 -13.08
CA GLY A 205 3.84 -10.66 -12.65
C GLY A 205 3.67 -11.24 -11.24
N VAL A 206 3.24 -10.41 -10.29
CA VAL A 206 3.00 -10.81 -8.89
C VAL A 206 1.81 -11.76 -8.80
N GLU A 207 0.72 -11.53 -9.54
CA GLU A 207 -0.42 -12.47 -9.57
C GLU A 207 -0.01 -13.84 -10.12
N HIS A 208 0.84 -13.88 -11.16
CA HIS A 208 1.35 -15.13 -11.70
C HIS A 208 2.19 -15.90 -10.68
N LEU A 209 3.11 -15.24 -9.98
CA LEU A 209 3.94 -15.83 -8.93
C LEU A 209 3.12 -16.29 -7.72
N LEU A 210 2.03 -15.59 -7.40
CA LEU A 210 1.15 -15.92 -6.28
C LEU A 210 0.09 -16.98 -6.63
N ARG A 211 0.02 -17.49 -7.86
CA ARG A 211 -1.02 -18.47 -8.26
C ARG A 211 -1.06 -19.73 -7.39
N ASP A 212 0.10 -20.17 -6.90
CA ASP A 212 0.22 -21.38 -6.06
C ASP A 212 -0.07 -21.12 -4.56
N ILE A 213 -0.08 -19.85 -4.14
CA ILE A 213 -0.27 -19.43 -2.74
C ILE A 213 -1.67 -18.80 -2.53
N ARG A 214 -2.16 -18.07 -3.54
CA ARG A 214 -3.43 -17.37 -3.52
C ARG A 214 -4.57 -18.37 -3.74
N ASN A 215 -5.17 -18.80 -2.62
CA ASN A 215 -6.45 -19.49 -2.64
C ASN A 215 -7.55 -18.56 -3.20
N ALA A 216 -7.68 -18.47 -4.52
CA ALA A 216 -8.71 -17.70 -5.23
C ALA A 216 -10.15 -18.21 -4.93
N THR A 217 -10.26 -19.35 -4.26
CA THR A 217 -11.50 -19.95 -3.74
C THR A 217 -11.93 -19.41 -2.37
N VAL A 218 -11.14 -18.55 -1.71
CA VAL A 218 -11.52 -17.91 -0.44
C VAL A 218 -12.70 -16.96 -0.67
N GLY A 219 -13.88 -17.40 -0.26
CA GLY A 219 -15.09 -16.59 -0.35
C GLY A 219 -14.98 -15.26 0.41
N THR A 220 -15.73 -14.26 -0.03
CA THR A 220 -15.70 -12.88 0.49
C THR A 220 -15.92 -12.78 2.01
N LEU A 221 -16.67 -13.72 2.60
CA LEU A 221 -16.83 -13.83 4.05
C LEU A 221 -15.52 -14.19 4.76
N SER A 222 -14.82 -15.22 4.28
CA SER A 222 -13.55 -15.68 4.86
C SER A 222 -12.48 -14.60 4.76
N GLN A 223 -12.44 -13.83 3.66
CA GLN A 223 -11.54 -12.69 3.54
C GLN A 223 -11.86 -11.59 4.57
N ARG A 224 -13.15 -11.26 4.79
CA ARG A 224 -13.57 -10.29 5.82
C ARG A 224 -13.20 -10.72 7.24
N ILE A 225 -13.38 -12.01 7.57
CA ILE A 225 -12.98 -12.58 8.86
C ILE A 225 -11.46 -12.51 9.04
N THR A 226 -10.68 -12.87 8.01
CA THR A 226 -9.21 -12.74 8.04
C THR A 226 -8.78 -11.29 8.25
N ASN A 227 -9.41 -10.32 7.58
CA ASN A 227 -9.11 -8.89 7.75
C ASN A 227 -9.41 -8.42 9.19
N GLN A 228 -10.54 -8.83 9.79
CA GLN A 228 -10.85 -8.53 11.19
C GLN A 228 -9.84 -9.16 12.17
N LEU A 229 -9.45 -10.42 11.93
CA LEU A 229 -8.44 -11.12 12.73
C LEU A 229 -7.06 -10.45 12.63
N MET A 230 -6.65 -10.05 11.42
CA MET A 230 -5.40 -9.30 11.19
C MET A 230 -5.42 -7.94 11.89
N GLY A 231 -6.54 -7.20 11.81
CA GLY A 231 -6.73 -5.94 12.53
C GLY A 231 -6.61 -6.10 14.06
N LEU A 232 -7.25 -7.13 14.62
CA LEU A 232 -7.16 -7.42 16.07
C LEU A 232 -5.74 -7.83 16.50
N LYS A 233 -5.05 -8.66 15.70
CA LYS A 233 -3.63 -8.98 15.92
C LYS A 233 -2.75 -7.72 15.87
N GLY A 234 -3.02 -6.82 14.92
CA GLY A 234 -2.32 -5.53 14.79
C GLY A 234 -2.48 -4.66 16.02
N LEU A 235 -3.72 -4.44 16.47
CA LEU A 235 -4.03 -3.71 17.70
C LEU A 235 -3.35 -4.34 18.93
N THR A 236 -3.35 -5.67 19.04
CA THR A 236 -2.68 -6.40 20.13
C THR A 236 -1.17 -6.14 20.15
N LYS A 237 -0.52 -6.12 18.98
CA LYS A 237 0.90 -5.78 18.83
C LYS A 237 1.15 -4.32 19.27
N SER A 238 0.38 -3.36 18.75
CA SER A 238 0.52 -1.94 19.13
C SER A 238 0.33 -1.70 20.63
N LEU A 239 -0.64 -2.37 21.28
CA LEU A 239 -0.82 -2.29 22.74
C LEU A 239 0.37 -2.89 23.50
N TYR A 240 0.97 -3.97 23.00
CA TYR A 240 2.19 -4.55 23.57
C TYR A 240 3.39 -3.61 23.42
N ASP A 241 3.52 -2.93 22.29
CA ASP A 241 4.60 -1.96 22.04
C ASP A 241 4.47 -0.71 22.93
N VAL A 242 3.25 -0.19 23.12
CA VAL A 242 2.96 0.89 24.10
C VAL A 242 3.29 0.45 25.52
N ARG A 243 2.88 -0.76 25.92
CA ARG A 243 3.27 -1.32 27.23
C ARG A 243 4.79 -1.43 27.36
N ALA A 244 5.48 -1.97 26.35
CA ALA A 244 6.93 -2.13 26.37
C ALA A 244 7.69 -0.79 26.36
N TYR A 245 7.06 0.31 25.96
CA TYR A 245 7.56 1.67 26.15
C TYR A 245 7.39 2.13 27.61
N LEU A 246 6.19 1.98 28.18
CA LEU A 246 5.92 2.32 29.59
C LEU A 246 6.79 1.51 30.57
N ASP A 247 6.98 0.21 30.32
CA ASP A 247 7.86 -0.66 31.12
C ASP A 247 9.33 -0.19 31.09
N LYS A 248 9.80 0.45 29.99
CA LYS A 248 11.15 1.04 29.90
C LYS A 248 11.26 2.38 30.63
N LEU A 249 10.20 3.18 30.65
CA LEU A 249 10.14 4.42 31.42
C LEU A 249 10.14 4.11 32.92
N LEU A 250 9.33 3.15 33.39
CA LEU A 250 9.35 2.67 34.78
C LEU A 250 10.72 2.13 35.20
N ALA A 251 11.46 1.52 34.26
CA ALA A 251 12.83 1.06 34.49
C ALA A 251 13.90 2.18 34.39
N ASN A 252 13.53 3.45 34.19
CA ASN A 252 14.42 4.60 33.99
C ASN A 252 15.49 4.40 32.90
N LYS A 253 15.19 3.64 31.84
CA LYS A 253 16.13 3.35 30.74
C LYS A 253 16.07 4.35 29.58
N LEU A 254 14.98 5.11 29.48
CA LEU A 254 14.76 6.16 28.47
C LEU A 254 14.37 7.46 29.17
N PRO A 255 14.76 8.64 28.64
CA PRO A 255 14.20 9.92 29.09
C PRO A 255 12.69 10.01 28.78
N LEU A 256 11.97 10.75 29.62
CA LEU A 256 10.52 10.94 29.50
C LEU A 256 10.17 11.92 28.37
N ASN A 257 9.68 11.40 27.24
CA ASN A 257 9.08 12.25 26.21
C ASN A 257 7.62 12.58 26.61
N HIS A 258 7.37 13.87 26.88
CA HIS A 258 6.10 14.36 27.37
C HIS A 258 5.00 14.37 26.29
N GLN A 259 5.36 14.56 25.02
CA GLN A 259 4.44 14.55 23.88
C GLN A 259 3.84 13.15 23.67
N ILE A 260 4.66 12.10 23.74
CA ILE A 260 4.19 10.71 23.66
C ILE A 260 3.23 10.39 24.80
N LEU A 261 3.52 10.87 26.02
CA LEU A 261 2.63 10.68 27.17
C LEU A 261 1.29 11.40 26.98
N SER A 262 1.29 12.62 26.44
CA SER A 262 0.05 13.35 26.09
C SER A 262 -0.79 12.56 25.10
N HIS A 263 -0.21 12.05 24.01
CA HIS A 263 -0.93 11.24 23.04
C HIS A 263 -1.49 9.93 23.63
N ILE A 264 -0.75 9.28 24.54
CA ILE A 264 -1.26 8.11 25.27
C ILE A 264 -2.45 8.50 26.17
N GLN A 265 -2.38 9.64 26.86
CA GLN A 265 -3.48 10.15 27.67
C GLN A 265 -4.71 10.50 26.81
N ASP A 266 -4.52 11.12 25.65
CA ASP A 266 -5.59 11.40 24.70
C ASP A 266 -6.27 10.11 24.22
N ILE A 267 -5.51 9.05 23.92
CA ILE A 267 -6.07 7.73 23.58
C ILE A 267 -6.97 7.17 24.69
N PHE A 268 -6.62 7.36 25.97
CA PHE A 268 -7.50 6.98 27.08
C PHE A 268 -8.73 7.89 27.22
N ASN A 269 -8.59 9.19 26.97
CA ASN A 269 -9.70 10.15 27.01
C ASN A 269 -10.70 9.95 25.86
N LEU A 270 -10.24 9.48 24.70
CA LEU A 270 -11.06 9.16 23.52
C LEU A 270 -11.73 7.77 23.59
N LEU A 271 -11.46 6.98 24.63
CA LEU A 271 -12.03 5.65 24.77
C LEU A 271 -13.55 5.76 25.01
N PRO A 272 -14.40 5.21 24.12
CA PRO A 272 -15.84 5.47 24.15
C PRO A 272 -16.51 4.84 25.39
N ASP A 273 -17.37 5.61 26.06
CA ASP A 273 -18.19 5.09 27.16
C ASP A 273 -19.26 4.14 26.63
N VAL A 274 -19.01 2.84 26.79
CA VAL A 274 -19.89 1.75 26.34
C VAL A 274 -21.17 1.66 27.20
N THR A 275 -21.25 2.36 28.33
CA THR A 275 -22.40 2.30 29.24
C THR A 275 -23.56 3.24 28.85
N GLN A 276 -23.33 4.17 27.91
CA GLN A 276 -24.34 5.12 27.46
C GLN A 276 -25.54 4.41 26.79
N GLN A 277 -26.75 4.67 27.30
CA GLN A 277 -27.99 4.04 26.82
C GLN A 277 -28.29 4.33 25.34
N ASP A 278 -27.92 5.50 24.83
CA ASP A 278 -28.10 5.85 23.41
C ASP A 278 -27.25 4.98 22.49
N LEU A 279 -26.01 4.67 22.87
CA LEU A 279 -25.12 3.78 22.13
C LEU A 279 -25.69 2.37 22.12
N ILE A 280 -26.09 1.85 23.27
CA ILE A 280 -26.71 0.53 23.43
C ILE A 280 -27.96 0.42 22.54
N LYS A 281 -28.85 1.42 22.57
CA LYS A 281 -30.05 1.47 21.74
C LYS A 281 -29.71 1.54 20.24
N SER A 282 -28.72 2.33 19.85
CA SER A 282 -28.25 2.45 18.47
C SER A 282 -27.70 1.12 17.94
N ILE A 283 -26.90 0.41 18.74
CA ILE A 283 -26.38 -0.92 18.44
C ILE A 283 -27.52 -1.94 18.24
N TYR A 284 -28.54 -1.94 19.12
CA TYR A 284 -29.69 -2.82 18.96
C TYR A 284 -30.49 -2.55 17.68
N VAL A 285 -30.75 -1.28 17.36
CA VAL A 285 -31.43 -0.90 16.10
C VAL A 285 -30.62 -1.38 14.90
N LYS A 286 -29.29 -1.14 14.89
CA LYS A 286 -28.42 -1.57 13.79
C LYS A 286 -28.33 -3.09 13.65
N THR A 287 -28.28 -3.83 14.77
CA THR A 287 -28.28 -5.30 14.74
C THR A 287 -29.60 -5.84 14.18
N ASN A 288 -30.73 -5.20 14.48
CA ASN A 288 -32.03 -5.57 13.93
C ASN A 288 -32.12 -5.28 12.41
N ASP A 289 -31.62 -4.14 11.95
CA ASP A 289 -31.51 -3.79 10.52
C ASP A 289 -30.64 -4.82 9.75
N GLU A 290 -29.46 -5.15 10.30
CA GLU A 290 -28.53 -6.13 9.72
C GLU A 290 -29.15 -7.54 9.66
N MET A 291 -29.85 -7.95 10.73
CA MET A 291 -30.53 -9.24 10.80
C MET A 291 -31.67 -9.35 9.78
N LEU A 292 -32.41 -8.26 9.52
CA LEU A 292 -33.43 -8.21 8.46
C LEU A 292 -32.82 -8.42 7.07
N LEU A 293 -31.66 -7.82 6.79
CA LEU A 293 -30.91 -8.04 5.54
C LEU A 293 -30.43 -9.49 5.40
N VAL A 294 -29.99 -10.12 6.50
CA VAL A 294 -29.62 -11.55 6.52
C VAL A 294 -30.83 -12.44 6.23
N TYR A 295 -31.98 -12.16 6.83
CA TYR A 295 -33.22 -12.91 6.55
C TYR A 295 -33.65 -12.78 5.09
N LEU A 296 -33.73 -11.56 4.54
CA LEU A 296 -34.09 -11.34 3.14
C LEU A 296 -33.12 -12.06 2.19
N SER A 297 -31.81 -11.99 2.47
CA SER A 297 -30.78 -12.67 1.68
C SER A 297 -30.92 -14.20 1.72
N SER A 298 -31.27 -14.78 2.87
CA SER A 298 -31.48 -16.23 2.98
C SER A 298 -32.75 -16.71 2.26
N LEU A 299 -33.82 -15.91 2.30
CA LEU A 299 -35.08 -16.18 1.59
C LEU A 299 -34.88 -16.12 0.06
N ILE A 300 -34.20 -15.09 -0.44
CA ILE A 300 -33.83 -15.00 -1.87
C ILE A 300 -32.96 -16.18 -2.28
N ARG A 301 -31.95 -16.56 -1.46
CA ARG A 301 -31.09 -17.73 -1.74
C ARG A 301 -31.89 -19.04 -1.80
N SER A 302 -32.89 -19.19 -0.94
CA SER A 302 -33.79 -20.36 -0.93
C SER A 302 -34.67 -20.43 -2.19
N ILE A 303 -35.21 -19.29 -2.65
CA ILE A 303 -35.98 -19.21 -3.89
C ILE A 303 -35.11 -19.52 -5.11
N ILE A 304 -33.90 -18.98 -5.18
CA ILE A 304 -32.94 -19.26 -6.27
C ILE A 304 -32.56 -20.75 -6.28
N ALA A 305 -32.26 -21.34 -5.12
CA ALA A 305 -31.95 -22.76 -5.01
C ALA A 305 -33.12 -23.65 -5.48
N LEU A 306 -34.37 -23.30 -5.10
CA LEU A 306 -35.56 -24.02 -5.53
C LEU A 306 -35.79 -23.87 -7.04
N HIS A 307 -35.64 -22.66 -7.60
CA HIS A 307 -35.77 -22.42 -9.04
C HIS A 307 -34.74 -23.22 -9.84
N ASN A 308 -33.48 -23.21 -9.40
CA ASN A 308 -32.41 -23.98 -10.02
C ASN A 308 -32.67 -25.50 -9.94
N LEU A 309 -33.20 -26.00 -8.82
CA LEU A 309 -33.59 -27.41 -8.68
C LEU A 309 -34.73 -27.80 -9.61
N ILE A 310 -35.74 -26.94 -9.78
CA ILE A 310 -36.85 -27.14 -10.72
C ILE A 310 -36.32 -27.18 -12.15
N MET A 311 -35.49 -26.21 -12.56
CA MET A 311 -34.92 -26.14 -13.90
C MET A 311 -34.02 -27.35 -14.20
N ASN A 312 -33.17 -27.75 -13.26
CA ASN A 312 -32.33 -28.94 -13.39
C ASN A 312 -33.19 -30.22 -13.55
N LYS A 313 -34.26 -30.37 -12.75
CA LYS A 313 -35.18 -31.52 -12.87
C LYS A 313 -35.95 -31.55 -14.19
N ILE A 314 -36.36 -30.40 -14.71
CA ILE A 314 -37.00 -30.30 -16.03
C ILE A 314 -36.01 -30.73 -17.12
N GLN A 315 -34.80 -30.16 -17.13
CA GLN A 315 -33.75 -30.54 -18.08
C GLN A 315 -33.43 -32.04 -18.04
N ASN A 316 -33.30 -32.62 -16.84
CA ASN A 316 -33.03 -34.06 -16.71
C ASN A 316 -34.22 -34.91 -17.20
N SER A 317 -35.46 -34.51 -16.91
CA SER A 317 -36.65 -35.23 -17.41
C SER A 317 -36.80 -35.15 -18.93
N ASP A 318 -36.42 -34.03 -19.55
CA ASP A 318 -36.48 -33.87 -21.00
C ASP A 318 -35.32 -34.61 -21.71
N ALA A 319 -34.14 -34.69 -21.06
CA ALA A 319 -33.05 -35.57 -21.50
C ALA A 319 -33.43 -37.06 -21.43
N GLU A 320 -34.00 -37.53 -20.31
CA GLU A 320 -34.51 -38.90 -20.18
C GLU A 320 -35.56 -39.25 -21.25
N LYS A 321 -36.45 -38.29 -21.59
CA LYS A 321 -37.40 -38.47 -22.70
C LYS A 321 -36.70 -38.59 -24.05
N ALA A 322 -35.70 -37.76 -24.34
CA ALA A 322 -34.92 -37.83 -25.57
C ALA A 322 -34.17 -39.17 -25.73
N ASP A 323 -33.57 -39.67 -24.65
CA ASP A 323 -32.91 -40.99 -24.64
C ASP A 323 -33.92 -42.14 -24.78
N SER A 324 -35.11 -42.01 -24.18
CA SER A 324 -36.20 -42.99 -24.35
C SER A 324 -36.75 -43.04 -25.79
N THR A 325 -36.73 -41.92 -26.53
CA THR A 325 -37.10 -41.91 -27.96
C THR A 325 -36.01 -42.51 -28.83
N THR A 326 -34.73 -42.26 -28.50
CA THR A 326 -33.58 -42.78 -29.24
C THR A 326 -33.43 -44.30 -29.08
N SER A 327 -33.63 -44.82 -27.86
CA SER A 327 -33.65 -46.27 -27.60
C SER A 327 -34.83 -46.97 -28.27
N ASN A 328 -36.06 -46.42 -28.20
CA ASN A 328 -37.23 -46.97 -28.90
C ASN A 328 -37.08 -46.98 -30.44
N THR A 329 -36.39 -45.99 -31.02
CA THR A 329 -36.07 -45.99 -32.46
C THR A 329 -35.13 -47.15 -32.83
N THR A 330 -34.23 -47.52 -31.92
CA THR A 330 -33.26 -48.61 -32.12
C THR A 330 -33.91 -50.00 -31.95
N THR A 331 -34.90 -50.17 -31.05
CA THR A 331 -35.70 -51.42 -30.95
C THR A 331 -36.75 -51.56 -32.05
N THR A 332 -37.32 -50.47 -32.57
CA THR A 332 -38.26 -50.55 -33.69
C THR A 332 -37.58 -50.90 -35.02
N THR A 333 -36.31 -50.49 -35.23
CA THR A 333 -35.53 -50.87 -36.42
C THR A 333 -35.10 -52.34 -36.41
N THR A 334 -34.73 -52.92 -35.26
CA THR A 334 -34.45 -54.36 -35.15
C THR A 334 -35.71 -55.23 -35.29
N ALA A 335 -36.81 -54.88 -34.62
CA ALA A 335 -38.08 -55.60 -34.75
C ALA A 335 -38.71 -55.51 -36.16
N ALA A 336 -38.43 -54.43 -36.91
CA ALA A 336 -38.86 -54.29 -38.31
C ALA A 336 -37.99 -55.11 -39.29
N ALA A 337 -36.75 -55.45 -38.93
CA ALA A 337 -35.88 -56.30 -39.74
C ALA A 337 -36.33 -57.77 -39.67
N GLU A 338 -36.61 -58.30 -38.47
CA GLU A 338 -37.05 -59.69 -38.29
C GLU A 338 -38.39 -59.98 -38.99
N LYS A 339 -39.37 -59.07 -38.90
CA LYS A 339 -40.68 -59.22 -39.58
C LYS A 339 -40.63 -59.14 -41.11
N LYS A 340 -39.51 -58.74 -41.72
CA LYS A 340 -39.34 -58.77 -43.19
C LYS A 340 -38.68 -60.04 -43.70
N ALA A 341 -37.98 -60.80 -42.86
CA ALA A 341 -37.31 -62.04 -43.28
C ALA A 341 -38.30 -63.19 -43.56
N GLU A 342 -39.44 -63.22 -42.85
CA GLU A 342 -40.35 -64.39 -42.82
C GLU A 342 -41.40 -64.42 -43.96
N LYS A 343 -41.43 -63.43 -44.85
CA LYS A 343 -42.41 -63.33 -45.97
C LYS A 343 -41.80 -63.37 -47.37
N GLY A 344 -40.53 -63.75 -47.49
CA GLY A 344 -39.73 -63.63 -48.73
C GLY A 344 -39.13 -64.92 -49.28
N ILE A 345 -39.81 -66.07 -49.18
CA ILE A 345 -39.34 -67.34 -49.77
C ILE A 345 -40.40 -67.84 -50.76
N GLY A 346 -40.11 -67.69 -52.06
CA GLY A 346 -41.12 -67.83 -53.13
C GLY A 346 -40.59 -67.92 -54.57
N ASP A 347 -39.56 -68.75 -54.79
CA ASP A 347 -39.21 -69.43 -56.06
C ASP A 347 -38.50 -68.67 -57.23
N LYS A 348 -37.60 -69.41 -57.90
CA LYS A 348 -36.78 -69.15 -59.14
C LYS A 348 -35.83 -67.93 -59.16
N SER A 349 -34.50 -68.06 -59.30
CA SER A 349 -33.64 -68.80 -60.26
C SER A 349 -33.79 -68.31 -61.73
N THR A 350 -32.75 -68.13 -62.55
CA THR A 350 -31.26 -68.25 -62.41
C THR A 350 -30.60 -66.84 -62.57
N THR A 351 -29.30 -66.57 -62.82
CA THR A 351 -28.11 -67.32 -63.31
C THR A 351 -26.80 -66.65 -62.85
N ASN A 352 -25.68 -67.36 -62.95
CA ASN A 352 -24.31 -66.88 -62.64
C ASN A 352 -23.75 -65.88 -63.67
N ASN A 353 -22.83 -65.00 -63.25
CA ASN A 353 -21.39 -65.16 -63.52
C ASN A 353 -20.50 -64.09 -62.84
N ASN A 354 -19.42 -64.57 -62.21
CA ASN A 354 -18.01 -64.12 -62.24
C ASN A 354 -17.69 -62.67 -62.71
N SER A 355 -16.70 -61.95 -62.15
CA SER A 355 -15.68 -62.26 -61.13
C SER A 355 -14.76 -61.04 -60.91
N SER A 356 -14.32 -60.79 -59.67
CA SER A 356 -12.97 -60.31 -59.25
C SER A 356 -13.03 -59.82 -57.81
#